data_AF-A0A7V8LRM0-F1
#
_entry.id   AF-A0A7V8LRM0-F1
#
_cell.length_a   1.000
_cell.length_b   1.000
_cell.length_c   1.000
_cell.angle_alpha   90.00
_cell.angle_beta   90.00
_cell.angle_gamma   90.00
#
_symmetry.space_group_name_H-M   'P 1'
#
loop_
_entity.id
_entity.type
_entity.pdbx_description
1 polymer ?
#
loop_
_entity_poly.entity_id
_entity_poly.type
_entity_poly.pdbx_seq_one_letter_code
_entity_poly.pdbx_strand_id
1 'polypeptide(L)'
;MGDYKFDINGMDPNARSDAADAASKIVHMSENAGHIQAADMLRARDHFDAALRQWGEPPSMEGWGDLPTGQDVSKQYQQSHQVTRGLLTSMRATCQQLADHFLAMEMLYLNTEERNGRRINPYKDGTTTVGY
;
A
#
# COMPACT_ATOMS: atom_id res chain seq x y z
N MET A 1 8.44 37.21 -41.33
CA MET A 1 8.11 36.63 -40.01
C MET A 1 6.68 37.04 -39.71
N GLY A 2 5.72 36.11 -39.87
CA GLY A 2 4.31 36.38 -39.59
C GLY A 2 3.93 35.66 -38.30
N ASP A 3 3.50 36.41 -37.30
CA ASP A 3 2.92 35.85 -36.08
C ASP A 3 1.52 35.34 -36.38
N TYR A 4 1.30 34.04 -36.19
CA TYR A 4 -0.02 33.43 -36.30
C TYR A 4 -0.62 33.28 -34.90
N LYS A 5 -1.67 34.06 -34.60
CA LYS A 5 -2.47 33.92 -33.37
C LYS A 5 -3.51 32.82 -33.61
N PHE A 6 -3.39 31.71 -32.91
CA PHE A 6 -4.41 30.66 -32.89
C PHE A 6 -5.61 31.10 -32.03
N ASP A 7 -6.81 31.03 -32.59
CA ASP A 7 -8.09 31.32 -31.94
C ASP A 7 -8.68 30.03 -31.34
N ILE A 8 -8.96 30.05 -30.03
CA ILE A 8 -9.34 28.89 -29.19
C ILE A 8 -10.79 28.42 -29.47
N ASN A 9 -11.57 29.18 -30.24
CA ASN A 9 -12.89 28.73 -30.72
C ASN A 9 -12.82 27.82 -31.96
N GLY A 10 -11.64 27.60 -32.55
CA GLY A 10 -11.42 26.77 -33.74
C GLY A 10 -10.94 25.34 -33.49
N MET A 11 -11.16 24.80 -32.29
CA MET A 11 -10.68 23.45 -31.94
C MET A 11 -11.62 22.37 -32.52
N ASP A 12 -11.07 21.40 -33.25
CA ASP A 12 -11.82 20.26 -33.81
C ASP A 12 -12.48 19.45 -32.66
N PRO A 13 -13.78 19.13 -32.74
CA PRO A 13 -14.50 18.37 -31.72
C PRO A 13 -13.84 17.04 -31.33
N ASN A 14 -13.11 16.41 -32.27
CA ASN A 14 -12.41 15.15 -32.01
C ASN A 14 -11.24 15.36 -31.04
N ALA A 15 -10.51 16.48 -31.12
CA ALA A 15 -9.39 16.75 -30.21
C ALA A 15 -9.86 16.95 -28.75
N ARG A 16 -11.06 17.49 -28.55
CA ARG A 16 -11.70 17.57 -27.22
C ARG A 16 -12.16 16.20 -26.73
N SER A 17 -12.74 15.39 -27.60
CA SER A 17 -13.14 14.01 -27.28
C SER A 17 -11.94 13.15 -26.93
N ASP A 18 -10.83 13.25 -27.66
CA ASP A 18 -9.60 12.50 -27.42
C ASP A 18 -8.95 12.88 -26.09
N ALA A 19 -8.95 14.18 -25.74
CA ALA A 19 -8.47 14.63 -24.44
C ALA A 19 -9.36 14.13 -23.28
N ALA A 20 -10.69 14.12 -23.47
CA ALA A 20 -11.63 13.59 -22.48
C ALA A 20 -11.53 12.06 -22.35
N ASP A 21 -11.35 11.33 -23.44
CA ASP A 21 -11.12 9.87 -23.45
C ASP A 21 -9.76 9.49 -22.88
N ALA A 22 -8.74 10.34 -23.08
CA ALA A 22 -7.44 10.14 -22.45
C ALA A 22 -7.52 10.42 -20.94
N ALA A 23 -8.27 11.46 -20.52
CA ALA A 23 -8.51 11.76 -19.11
C ALA A 23 -9.35 10.68 -18.41
N SER A 24 -10.37 10.12 -19.07
CA SER A 24 -11.21 9.04 -18.51
C SER A 24 -10.46 7.71 -18.34
N LYS A 25 -9.37 7.51 -19.10
CA LYS A 25 -8.46 6.36 -18.98
C LYS A 25 -7.40 6.52 -17.87
N ILE A 26 -7.32 7.68 -17.22
CA ILE A 26 -6.45 7.86 -16.06
C ILE A 26 -7.10 7.10 -14.90
N VAL A 27 -6.43 6.07 -14.39
CA VAL A 27 -6.85 5.38 -13.17
C VAL A 27 -6.72 6.37 -12.01
N HIS A 28 -7.85 6.86 -11.52
CA HIS A 28 -7.90 7.75 -10.37
C HIS A 28 -7.97 6.95 -9.07
N MET A 29 -6.94 7.09 -8.23
CA MET A 29 -7.00 6.56 -6.87
C MET A 29 -7.68 7.60 -5.98
N SER A 30 -8.56 7.15 -5.06
CA SER A 30 -9.08 8.06 -4.03
C SER A 30 -7.92 8.65 -3.24
N GLU A 31 -8.01 9.95 -2.96
CA GLU A 31 -7.00 10.68 -2.19
C GLU A 31 -6.76 9.97 -0.84
N ASN A 32 -5.49 9.77 -0.49
CA ASN A 32 -5.03 9.11 0.75
C ASN A 32 -5.46 7.64 0.93
N ALA A 33 -5.96 6.96 -0.10
CA ALA A 33 -6.44 5.59 0.05
C ALA A 33 -5.34 4.61 0.50
N GLY A 34 -4.10 4.78 0.00
CA GLY A 34 -2.96 3.97 0.42
C GLY A 34 -2.55 4.26 1.86
N HIS A 35 -2.54 5.53 2.27
CA HIS A 35 -2.25 5.94 3.65
C HIS A 35 -3.29 5.39 4.64
N ILE A 36 -4.58 5.39 4.29
CA ILE A 36 -5.65 4.84 5.13
C ILE A 36 -5.44 3.33 5.34
N GLN A 37 -5.23 2.59 4.25
CA GLN A 37 -5.01 1.14 4.34
C GLN A 37 -3.70 0.80 5.06
N ALA A 38 -2.64 1.57 4.84
CA ALA A 38 -1.38 1.43 5.57
C ALA A 38 -1.58 1.66 7.07
N ALA A 39 -2.34 2.69 7.46
CA ALA A 39 -2.65 2.96 8.87
C ALA A 39 -3.43 1.82 9.54
N ASP A 40 -4.36 1.19 8.83
CA ASP A 40 -5.09 0.01 9.32
C ASP A 40 -4.14 -1.17 9.55
N MET A 41 -3.23 -1.43 8.60
CA MET A 41 -2.23 -2.49 8.74
C MET A 41 -1.25 -2.21 9.89
N LEU A 42 -0.82 -0.97 10.08
CA LEU A 42 0.04 -0.59 11.21
C LEU A 42 -0.67 -0.77 12.56
N ARG A 43 -1.96 -0.45 12.65
CA ARG A 43 -2.77 -0.75 13.85
C ARG A 43 -2.83 -2.25 14.13
N ALA A 44 -3.06 -3.07 13.10
CA ALA A 44 -3.04 -4.53 13.24
C ALA A 44 -1.66 -5.05 13.69
N ARG A 45 -0.58 -4.51 13.13
CA ARG A 45 0.81 -4.81 13.55
C ARG A 45 1.02 -4.54 15.03
N ASP A 46 0.52 -3.41 15.53
CA ASP A 46 0.69 -3.03 16.93
C ASP A 46 -0.08 -3.97 17.88
N HIS A 47 -1.23 -4.51 17.46
CA HIS A 47 -1.91 -5.57 18.21
C HIS A 47 -1.06 -6.85 18.31
N PHE A 48 -0.42 -7.27 17.22
CA PHE A 48 0.50 -8.42 17.25
C PHE A 48 1.75 -8.14 18.08
N ASP A 49 2.29 -6.93 18.05
CA ASP A 49 3.43 -6.52 18.86
C ASP A 49 3.07 -6.54 20.36
N ALA A 50 1.88 -6.05 20.73
CA ALA A 50 1.38 -6.15 22.09
C ALA A 50 1.20 -7.60 22.54
N ALA A 51 0.62 -8.46 21.68
CA ALA A 51 0.48 -9.88 21.97
C ALA A 51 1.84 -10.57 22.18
N LEU A 52 2.86 -10.23 21.39
CA LEU A 52 4.22 -10.74 21.54
C LEU A 52 4.89 -10.26 22.83
N ARG A 53 4.65 -9.01 23.27
CA ARG A 53 5.17 -8.50 24.55
C ARG A 53 4.52 -9.17 25.75
N GLN A 54 3.25 -9.53 25.64
CA GLN A 54 2.51 -10.29 26.66
C GLN A 54 2.78 -11.79 26.58
N TRP A 55 3.44 -12.26 25.53
CA TRP A 55 3.78 -13.67 25.33
C TRP A 55 4.89 -14.08 26.31
N GLY A 56 4.47 -14.50 27.50
CA GLY A 56 5.37 -14.95 28.57
C GLY A 56 6.10 -16.25 28.24
N GLU A 57 6.95 -16.70 29.16
CA GLU A 57 7.59 -18.00 29.04
C GLU A 57 6.57 -19.14 29.05
N PRO A 58 6.85 -20.25 28.33
CA PRO A 58 5.98 -21.43 28.40
C PRO A 58 5.87 -21.88 29.86
N PRO A 59 4.68 -22.33 30.32
CA PRO A 59 4.52 -22.79 31.69
C PRO A 59 5.56 -23.86 31.99
N SER A 60 6.41 -23.58 32.98
CA SER A 60 7.48 -24.48 33.39
C SER A 60 6.88 -25.74 34.04
N MET A 61 7.62 -26.84 33.93
CA MET A 61 7.25 -28.22 34.27
C MET A 61 6.76 -28.48 35.71
N GLU A 62 6.78 -27.49 36.61
CA GLU A 62 6.48 -27.66 38.04
C GLU A 62 5.08 -28.23 38.33
N GLY A 63 4.10 -28.04 37.43
CA GLY A 63 2.71 -28.49 37.65
C GLY A 63 2.36 -29.91 37.19
N TRP A 64 3.17 -30.53 36.32
CA TRP A 64 2.80 -31.79 35.65
C TRP A 64 3.44 -33.05 36.26
N GLY A 65 4.36 -32.87 37.21
CA GLY A 65 5.08 -33.94 37.89
C GLY A 65 6.11 -34.65 36.99
N ASP A 66 6.95 -35.50 37.61
CA ASP A 66 8.06 -36.19 36.95
C ASP A 66 7.63 -37.49 36.24
N LEU A 67 6.35 -37.57 35.85
CA LEU A 67 5.78 -38.71 35.15
C LEU A 67 6.10 -38.59 33.65
N PRO A 68 6.33 -39.71 32.92
CA PRO A 68 6.55 -39.68 31.47
C PRO A 68 5.46 -38.92 30.69
N THR A 69 4.20 -39.04 31.13
CA THR A 69 3.07 -38.31 30.57
C THR A 69 3.14 -36.79 30.81
N GLY A 70 3.69 -36.36 31.95
CA GLY A 70 3.93 -34.95 32.26
C GLY A 70 5.04 -34.34 31.39
N GLN A 71 6.07 -35.13 31.08
CA GLN A 71 7.16 -34.72 30.18
C GLN A 71 6.65 -34.55 28.73
N ASP A 72 5.83 -35.48 28.25
CA ASP A 72 5.23 -35.41 26.91
C ASP A 72 4.30 -34.20 26.75
N VAL A 73 3.43 -33.96 27.74
CA VAL A 73 2.54 -32.80 27.74
C VAL A 73 3.34 -31.50 27.79
N SER A 74 4.36 -31.41 28.63
CA SER A 74 5.23 -30.23 28.72
C SER A 74 5.92 -29.94 27.39
N LYS A 75 6.42 -30.98 26.70
CA LYS A 75 7.03 -30.85 25.37
C LYS A 75 6.03 -30.36 24.33
N GLN A 76 4.81 -30.88 24.35
CA GLN A 76 3.76 -30.46 23.42
C GLN A 76 3.35 -28.99 23.63
N TYR A 77 3.26 -28.54 24.88
CA TYR A 77 3.00 -27.13 25.20
C TYR A 77 4.16 -26.22 24.78
N GLN A 78 5.41 -26.64 25.00
CA GLN A 78 6.58 -25.89 24.54
C GLN A 78 6.61 -25.77 23.01
N GLN A 79 6.32 -26.85 22.29
CA GLN A 79 6.23 -26.83 20.82
C GLN A 79 5.12 -25.90 20.33
N SER A 80 3.92 -26.03 20.90
CA SER A 80 2.79 -25.16 20.59
C SER A 80 3.12 -23.69 20.86
N HIS A 81 3.80 -23.42 21.98
CA HIS A 81 4.22 -22.08 22.37
C HIS A 81 5.17 -21.44 21.34
N GLN A 82 6.18 -22.20 20.89
CA GLN A 82 7.10 -21.75 19.86
C GLN A 82 6.40 -21.52 18.51
N VAL A 83 5.49 -22.43 18.12
CA VAL A 83 4.72 -22.30 16.87
C VAL A 83 3.85 -21.04 16.91
N THR A 84 3.10 -20.81 17.99
CA THR A 84 2.25 -19.62 18.11
C THR A 84 3.07 -18.33 18.11
N ARG A 85 4.20 -18.29 18.83
CA ARG A 85 5.11 -17.15 18.79
C ARG A 85 5.63 -16.88 17.37
N GLY A 86 5.98 -17.93 16.64
CA GLY A 86 6.40 -17.83 15.24
C GLY A 86 5.30 -17.27 14.34
N LEU A 87 4.07 -17.74 14.50
CA LEU A 87 2.90 -17.25 13.75
C LEU A 87 2.63 -15.77 14.04
N LEU A 88 2.63 -15.35 15.31
CA LEU A 88 2.45 -13.95 15.70
C LEU A 88 3.54 -13.03 15.12
N THR A 89 4.79 -13.50 15.14
CA THR A 89 5.92 -12.77 14.56
C THR A 89 5.78 -12.61 13.05
N SER A 90 5.36 -13.68 12.37
CA SER A 90 5.10 -13.66 10.93
C SER A 90 3.96 -12.70 10.57
N MET A 91 2.83 -12.77 11.29
CA MET A 91 1.68 -11.88 11.06
C MET A 91 2.05 -10.40 11.25
N ARG A 92 2.83 -10.08 12.30
CA ARG A 92 3.38 -8.74 12.51
C ARG A 92 4.21 -8.27 11.32
N ALA A 93 5.09 -9.13 10.79
CA ALA A 93 5.93 -8.78 9.64
C ALA A 93 5.09 -8.57 8.36
N THR A 94 4.09 -9.42 8.12
CA THR A 94 3.16 -9.28 6.98
C THR A 94 2.40 -7.96 7.02
N CYS A 95 1.89 -7.56 8.19
CA CYS A 95 1.21 -6.26 8.33
C CYS A 95 2.13 -5.08 7.97
N GLN A 96 3.42 -5.14 8.36
CA GLN A 96 4.39 -4.12 7.97
C GLN A 96 4.59 -4.11 6.44
N GLN A 97 4.80 -5.26 5.82
CA GLN A 97 4.99 -5.37 4.38
C GLN A 97 3.79 -4.85 3.58
N LEU A 98 2.57 -5.14 4.04
CA LEU A 98 1.34 -4.65 3.41
C LEU A 98 1.20 -3.13 3.55
N ALA A 99 1.54 -2.56 4.72
CA ALA A 99 1.54 -1.11 4.90
C ALA A 99 2.52 -0.43 3.93
N ASP A 100 3.74 -0.94 3.83
CA ASP A 100 4.76 -0.43 2.90
C ASP A 100 4.29 -0.55 1.44
N HIS A 101 3.62 -1.66 1.10
CA HIS A 101 3.08 -1.89 -0.23
C HIS A 101 1.97 -0.89 -0.60
N PHE A 102 1.03 -0.61 0.31
CA PHE A 102 -0.03 0.37 0.06
C PHE A 102 0.52 1.78 -0.16
N LEU A 103 1.52 2.19 0.63
CA LEU A 103 2.20 3.47 0.45
C LEU A 103 2.95 3.53 -0.89
N ALA A 104 3.65 2.45 -1.27
CA ALA A 104 4.36 2.37 -2.54
C ALA A 104 3.41 2.44 -3.74
N MET A 105 2.26 1.75 -3.66
CA MET A 105 1.23 1.80 -4.70
C MET A 105 0.66 3.20 -4.85
N GLU A 106 0.37 3.91 -3.75
CA GLU A 106 -0.08 5.29 -3.80
C GLU A 106 0.93 6.21 -4.48
N MET A 107 2.21 6.11 -4.13
CA MET A 107 3.26 6.87 -4.82
C MET A 107 3.33 6.55 -6.31
N LEU A 108 3.15 5.28 -6.69
CA LEU A 108 3.15 4.87 -8.10
C LEU A 108 1.93 5.43 -8.85
N TYR A 109 0.75 5.42 -8.24
CA TYR A 109 -0.45 6.02 -8.82
C TYR A 109 -0.30 7.53 -8.98
N LEU A 110 0.11 8.25 -7.93
CA LEU A 110 0.34 9.70 -8.00
C LEU A 110 1.36 10.08 -9.07
N ASN A 111 2.46 9.34 -9.19
CA ASN A 111 3.45 9.54 -10.26
C ASN A 111 2.87 9.27 -11.65
N THR A 112 1.99 8.28 -11.77
CA THR A 112 1.35 7.93 -13.05
C THR A 112 0.30 8.96 -13.43
N GLU A 113 -0.51 9.43 -12.48
CA GLU A 113 -1.44 10.54 -12.65
C GLU A 113 -0.72 11.82 -13.04
N GLU A 114 0.39 12.17 -12.39
CA GLU A 114 1.16 13.36 -12.73
C GLU A 114 1.75 13.26 -14.15
N ARG A 115 2.30 12.09 -14.52
CA ARG A 115 2.82 11.86 -15.88
C ARG A 115 1.72 11.89 -16.94
N ASN A 116 0.58 11.27 -16.68
CA ASN A 116 -0.55 11.27 -17.61
C ASN A 116 -1.20 12.65 -17.69
N GLY A 117 -1.33 13.36 -16.57
CA GLY A 117 -1.77 14.74 -16.51
C GLY A 117 -0.87 15.65 -17.35
N ARG A 118 0.46 15.52 -17.26
CA ARG A 118 1.39 16.28 -18.12
C ARG A 118 1.27 15.91 -19.61
N ARG A 119 1.02 14.64 -19.94
CA ARG A 119 0.86 14.18 -21.34
C ARG A 119 -0.48 14.55 -21.99
N ILE A 120 -1.56 14.57 -21.21
CA ILE A 120 -2.90 14.97 -21.64
C ILE A 120 -3.02 16.49 -21.64
N ASN A 121 -2.09 17.17 -20.95
CA ASN A 121 -2.07 18.61 -20.85
C ASN A 121 -0.93 19.34 -21.62
N PRO A 122 -0.81 19.19 -22.95
CA PRO A 122 -0.07 20.16 -23.78
C PRO A 122 -0.91 21.42 -24.13
N TYR A 123 -2.18 21.49 -23.70
CA TYR A 123 -3.14 22.50 -24.19
C TYR A 123 -3.76 23.42 -23.12
N LYS A 124 -3.57 23.21 -21.81
CA LYS A 124 -4.17 24.06 -20.77
C LYS A 124 -3.58 25.48 -20.72
N ASP A 125 -2.37 25.67 -21.25
CA ASP A 125 -1.71 26.98 -21.27
C ASP A 125 -1.72 27.67 -22.65
N GLY A 126 -2.41 27.09 -23.66
CA GLY A 126 -2.69 27.75 -24.93
C GLY A 126 -1.48 28.21 -25.76
N THR A 127 -0.25 27.90 -25.35
CA THR A 127 0.99 28.27 -26.05
C THR A 127 2.07 27.24 -25.77
N THR A 128 2.41 26.44 -26.78
CA THR A 128 3.69 25.75 -26.83
C THR A 128 4.34 26.06 -28.17
N THR A 129 5.54 26.61 -28.11
CA THR A 129 6.37 26.88 -29.28
C THR A 129 7.29 25.68 -29.46
N VAL A 130 7.05 24.89 -30.51
CA VAL A 130 8.00 23.85 -30.92
C VAL A 130 8.94 24.49 -31.94
N GLY A 131 10.20 24.68 -31.55
CA GLY A 131 11.26 25.09 -32.47
C GLY A 131 11.66 23.92 -33.36
N TYR A 132 11.79 24.17 -34.67
CA TYR A 132 12.45 23.26 -35.62
C TYR A 132 13.96 23.35 -35.48
#